data_AF-A0A2G1X3X5-F1
#
_entry.id   AF-A0A2G1X3X5-F1
#
_cell.length_a   1.000
_cell.length_b   1.000
_cell.length_c   1.000
_cell.angle_alpha   90.00
_cell.angle_beta   90.00
_cell.angle_gamma   90.00
#
_symmetry.space_group_name_H-M   'P 1'
#
loop_
_entity.id
_entity.type
_entity.pdbx_description
1 polymer ?
#
loop_
_entity_poly.entity_id
_entity_poly.type
_entity_poly.pdbx_seq_one_letter_code
_entity_poly.pdbx_strand_id
1 'polypeptide(L)' 'MTDAALYFTGPETVEVREASVGPPDADELLVDTRASAISAGTELLVYRDQTPDGLPADETLDAL' A
#
# COMPACT_ATOMS: atom_id res chain seq x y z
N MET A 1 -8.87 12.93 9.65
CA MET A 1 -9.97 11.99 9.34
C MET A 1 -9.52 10.61 9.80
N THR A 2 -10.45 9.77 10.25
CA THR A 2 -10.14 8.39 10.61
C THR A 2 -10.65 7.49 9.49
N ASP A 3 -9.78 6.63 8.97
CA ASP A 3 -10.08 5.66 7.92
C ASP A 3 -9.56 4.27 8.33
N ALA A 4 -9.64 3.28 7.44
CA ALA A 4 -9.14 1.94 7.66
C ALA A 4 -8.15 1.55 6.55
N ALA A 5 -7.05 0.92 6.94
CA ALA A 5 -6.04 0.40 6.03
C ALA A 5 -5.80 -1.09 6.27
N LEU A 6 -5.53 -1.82 5.19
CA LEU A 6 -5.14 -3.24 5.24
C LEU A 6 -3.63 -3.35 5.40
N TYR A 7 -3.20 -4.17 6.36
CA TYR A 7 -1.81 -4.50 6.62
C TYR A 7 -1.59 -6.00 6.38
N PHE A 8 -0.55 -6.35 5.63
CA PHE A 8 -0.03 -7.71 5.59
C PHE A 8 0.77 -7.96 6.88
N THR A 9 0.40 -8.99 7.63
CA THR A 9 0.98 -9.28 8.96
C THR A 9 1.68 -10.62 9.04
N GLY A 10 1.65 -11.38 7.94
CA GLY A 10 2.38 -12.63 7.75
C GLY A 10 1.91 -13.34 6.48
N PRO A 11 2.47 -14.53 6.18
CA PRO A 11 2.02 -15.34 5.06
C PRO A 11 0.53 -15.63 5.18
N GLU A 12 -0.19 -15.33 4.11
CA GLU A 12 -1.63 -15.48 3.96
C GLU A 12 -2.46 -14.80 5.05
N THR A 13 -1.91 -13.78 5.70
CA THR A 13 -2.50 -13.13 6.88
C THR A 13 -2.53 -11.62 6.73
N VAL A 14 -3.71 -11.04 6.98
CA VAL A 14 -3.93 -9.58 6.90
C VAL A 14 -4.76 -9.09 8.08
N GLU A 15 -4.57 -7.81 8.42
CA GLU A 15 -5.37 -7.10 9.41
C GLU A 15 -5.87 -5.78 8.84
N VAL A 16 -7.12 -5.43 9.13
CA VAL A 16 -7.62 -4.07 8.87
C VAL A 16 -7.47 -3.27 10.17
N ARG A 17 -6.75 -2.15 10.08
CA ARG A 17 -6.44 -1.28 11.22
C ARG A 17 -6.94 0.13 10.95
N GLU A 18 -7.29 0.83 12.01
CA GLU A 18 -7.61 2.25 11.96
C GLU A 18 -6.38 3.06 11.52
N ALA A 19 -6.57 4.00 10.59
CA ALA A 19 -5.54 4.86 10.05
C ALA A 19 -5.96 6.34 10.17
N SER A 20 -5.07 7.16 10.73
CA SER A 20 -5.27 8.60 10.79
C SER A 20 -4.80 9.26 9.49
N VAL A 21 -5.69 9.94 8.79
CA VAL A 21 -5.39 10.68 7.57
C VAL A 21 -5.45 12.19 7.85
N GLY A 22 -4.31 12.86 7.68
CA GLY A 22 -4.14 14.31 7.86
C GLY A 22 -4.55 15.12 6.62
N PRO A 23 -4.49 16.47 6.71
CA PRO A 23 -4.52 17.29 5.51
C PRO A 23 -3.28 17.00 4.64
N PRO A 24 -3.39 17.08 3.31
CA PRO A 24 -2.24 16.91 2.42
C PRO A 24 -1.26 18.07 2.57
N ASP A 25 0.01 17.82 2.29
CA ASP A 25 1.01 18.87 2.09
C ASP A 25 0.72 19.69 0.81
N ALA A 26 1.50 20.75 0.57
CA ALA A 26 1.23 21.72 -0.50
C ALA A 26 1.25 21.11 -1.93
N ASP A 27 1.95 20.00 -2.09
CA ASP A 27 2.16 19.24 -3.32
C ASP A 27 1.41 17.90 -3.34
N GLU A 28 0.57 17.63 -2.35
CA GLU A 28 -0.21 16.39 -2.24
C GLU A 28 -1.71 16.61 -2.46
N LEU A 29 -2.41 15.51 -2.72
CA LEU A 29 -3.88 15.49 -2.80
C LEU A 29 -4.44 14.46 -1.83
N LEU A 30 -5.50 14.85 -1.11
CA LEU A 30 -6.31 13.91 -0.36
C LEU A 30 -7.36 13.28 -1.28
N VAL A 31 -7.33 11.95 -1.40
CA VAL A 31 -8.24 11.17 -2.25
C VAL A 31 -9.18 10.31 -1.41
N ASP A 32 -10.42 10.17 -1.88
CA ASP A 32 -11.41 9.23 -1.36
C ASP A 32 -11.48 7.99 -2.27
N THR A 33 -10.85 6.90 -1.83
CA THR A 33 -10.70 5.67 -2.62
C THR A 33 -12.02 4.90 -2.68
N ARG A 34 -12.68 4.86 -3.85
CA ARG A 34 -13.94 4.11 -4.04
C ARG A 34 -13.74 2.61 -4.25
N ALA A 35 -12.59 2.22 -4.80
CA ALA A 35 -12.22 0.84 -5.05
C ALA A 35 -10.69 0.73 -5.15
N SER A 36 -10.17 -0.41 -4.71
CA SER A 36 -8.77 -0.81 -4.90
C SER A 36 -8.75 -2.17 -5.57
N ALA A 37 -8.12 -2.26 -6.75
CA ALA A 37 -7.96 -3.53 -7.44
C ALA A 37 -6.72 -4.25 -6.90
N ILE A 38 -6.80 -5.58 -6.83
CA ILE A 38 -5.69 -6.42 -6.39
C ILE A 38 -4.98 -6.94 -7.64
N SER A 39 -3.67 -6.69 -7.79
CA SER A 39 -2.90 -7.37 -8.84
C SER A 39 -2.72 -8.83 -8.45
N ALA A 40 -3.05 -9.72 -9.40
CA ALA A 40 -2.81 -11.14 -9.24
C ALA A 40 -1.31 -11.49 -9.19
N GLY A 41 -0.43 -10.57 -9.62
CA GLY A 41 1.02 -10.73 -9.58
C GLY A 41 1.61 -10.25 -8.25
N THR A 42 1.82 -8.94 -8.12
CA THR A 42 2.60 -8.36 -7.02
C THR A 42 1.94 -8.52 -5.65
N GLU A 43 0.66 -8.17 -5.47
CA GLU A 43 0.02 -8.34 -4.16
C GLU A 43 -0.06 -9.80 -3.73
N LEU A 44 -0.10 -10.76 -4.68
CA LEU A 44 -0.04 -12.19 -4.34
C LEU A 44 1.33 -12.60 -3.79
N LEU A 45 2.43 -11.99 -4.26
CA LEU A 45 3.76 -12.21 -3.69
C LEU A 45 3.83 -11.65 -2.27
N VAL A 46 3.33 -10.43 -2.04
CA VAL A 46 3.27 -9.83 -0.69
C VAL A 46 2.43 -10.68 0.24
N TYR A 47 1.23 -11.10 -0.21
CA TYR A 47 0.34 -11.94 0.58
C TYR A 47 0.98 -13.27 0.98
N ARG A 48 1.88 -13.82 0.19
CA ARG A 48 2.56 -15.11 0.47
C ARG A 48 3.93 -14.94 1.13
N ASP A 49 4.33 -13.71 1.44
CA ASP A 49 5.67 -13.39 1.95
C ASP A 49 6.80 -13.83 0.99
N GLN A 50 6.58 -13.59 -0.30
CA GLN A 50 7.46 -13.96 -1.41
C GLN A 50 8.02 -12.74 -2.16
N THR A 51 7.77 -11.54 -1.65
CA THR A 51 8.34 -10.32 -2.23
C THR A 51 9.86 -10.36 -2.04
N PRO A 52 10.66 -10.17 -3.11
CA PRO A 52 12.12 -10.22 -2.97
C PRO A 52 12.63 -9.06 -2.13
N ASP A 53 13.46 -9.38 -1.13
CA ASP A 53 14.15 -8.38 -0.32
C ASP A 53 15.19 -7.61 -1.15
N GLY A 54 15.30 -6.31 -0.93
CA GLY A 54 16.37 -5.49 -1.50
C GLY A 54 16.24 -5.22 -3.00
N LEU A 55 15.06 -5.36 -3.58
CA LEU A 55 14.80 -4.84 -4.93
C LEU A 55 14.99 -3.31 -4.92
N PRO A 56 15.87 -2.76 -5.77
CA PRO A 56 16.00 -1.32 -5.89
C PRO A 56 14.69 -0.73 -6.42
N ALA A 57 14.36 0.47 -5.96
CA ALA A 57 13.30 1.25 -6.57
C ALA A 57 13.66 1.53 -8.04
N ASP A 58 12.64 1.67 -8.88
CA ASP A 58 12.84 2.05 -10.27
C ASP A 58 13.14 3.56 -10.35
N GLU A 59 14.42 3.89 -10.44
CA GLU A 59 14.92 5.28 -10.52
C GLU A 59 14.45 6.03 -11.78
N THR A 60 13.82 5.34 -12.74
CA THR A 60 13.24 6.00 -13.93
C THR A 60 11.83 6.56 -13.67
N LEU A 61 11.22 6.23 -12.54
CA LEU A 61 9.96 6.79 -12.08
C LEU A 61 10.24 8.00 -11.19
N ASP A 62 10.16 9.21 -11.76
CA ASP A 62 10.38 10.48 -11.06
C ASP A 62 9.47 10.73 -9.82
N ALA A 63 8.45 9.87 -9.62
CA ALA A 63 7.46 9.97 -8.54
C ALA A 63 7.73 9.06 -7.34
N LEU A 64 8.85 8.30 -7.34
CA LEU A 64 9.29 7.44 -6.23
C LEU A 64 10.42 8.10 -5.43
#